data_AF-A0A1X0K2N3-F1
#
_entry.id   AF-A0A1X0K2N3-F1
#
_cell.length_a   1.000
_cell.length_b   1.000
_cell.length_c   1.000
_cell.angle_alpha   90.00
_cell.angle_beta   90.00
_cell.angle_gamma   90.00
#
_symmetry.space_group_name_H-M   'P 1'
#
loop_
_entity.id
_entity.type
_entity.pdbx_description
1 polymer ?
#
loop_
_entity_poly.entity_id
_entity_poly.type
_entity_poly.pdbx_seq_one_letter_code
_entity_poly.pdbx_strand_id
1 'polypeptide(L)'
;MQPAPGVGQPARDEIVKPTPDDKILKYNSMFLGTAMFSFGFLKFFEPFRTWFAIQITKSGLPRFSIPMAIAGEMSIGLGLLSAPYLGRCGGSKLYGPIVSAASAALIANMGGATYVHLHPDVPADVLPLKIKPPVIPLLFMSLAAVNLFRLRRDNKRRS
;
A
#
# COMPACT_ATOMS: atom_id res chain seq x y z
N MET A 1 45.90 20.74 44.27
CA MET A 1 45.00 19.58 44.13
C MET A 1 44.08 19.89 42.95
N GLN A 2 44.33 19.28 41.78
CA GLN A 2 43.49 19.42 40.57
C GLN A 2 42.53 18.24 40.50
N PRO A 3 41.25 18.43 40.10
CA PRO A 3 40.35 17.30 39.87
C PRO A 3 40.64 16.64 38.52
N ALA A 4 40.49 15.32 38.48
CA ALA A 4 40.81 14.46 37.35
C ALA A 4 39.85 14.64 36.15
N PRO A 5 40.32 14.51 34.89
CA PRO A 5 39.48 14.49 33.72
C PRO A 5 39.05 13.04 33.41
N GLY A 6 37.76 12.76 33.39
CA GLY A 6 37.29 11.43 32.97
C GLY A 6 35.94 11.04 33.52
N VAL A 7 34.88 11.73 33.09
CA VAL A 7 33.56 11.11 33.04
C VAL A 7 33.08 11.24 31.61
N GLY A 8 33.33 10.21 30.82
CA GLY A 8 32.72 10.04 29.51
C GLY A 8 31.21 10.03 29.70
N GLN A 9 30.56 11.08 29.21
CA GLN A 9 29.11 11.10 29.10
C GLN A 9 28.68 9.95 28.19
N PRO A 10 27.78 9.04 28.61
CA PRO A 10 27.19 8.09 27.70
C PRO A 10 26.42 8.87 26.64
N ALA A 11 26.67 8.51 25.39
CA ALA A 11 26.07 9.09 24.20
C ALA A 11 24.57 9.29 24.44
N ARG A 12 24.15 10.55 24.50
CA ARG A 12 22.74 10.91 24.49
C ARG A 12 22.14 10.22 23.27
N ASP A 13 21.10 9.44 23.49
CA ASP A 13 20.25 8.86 22.46
C ASP A 13 20.13 9.85 21.32
N GLU A 14 20.86 9.57 20.24
CA GLU A 14 20.74 10.33 19.02
C GLU A 14 19.33 10.02 18.56
N ILE A 15 18.40 10.94 18.83
CA ILE A 15 17.03 10.86 18.34
C ILE A 15 17.18 10.90 16.82
N VAL A 16 17.34 9.73 16.20
CA VAL A 16 17.44 9.55 14.76
C VAL A 16 16.13 10.08 14.21
N LYS A 17 16.14 11.35 13.79
CA LYS A 17 14.97 11.97 13.19
C LYS A 17 14.68 11.18 11.92
N PRO A 18 13.43 10.70 11.73
CA PRO A 18 13.08 9.98 10.52
C PRO A 18 13.42 10.84 9.33
N THR A 19 14.14 10.26 8.38
CA THR A 19 14.57 10.97 7.18
C THR A 19 13.32 11.43 6.40
N PRO A 20 13.42 12.47 5.56
CA PRO A 20 12.32 12.85 4.68
C PRO A 20 11.79 11.68 3.83
N ASP A 21 12.67 10.74 3.46
CA ASP A 21 12.34 9.53 2.72
C ASP A 21 11.42 8.59 3.51
N ASP A 22 11.71 8.39 4.81
CA ASP A 22 10.88 7.59 5.72
C ASP A 22 9.48 8.18 5.91
N LYS A 23 9.39 9.52 5.99
CA LYS A 23 8.11 10.21 6.15
C LYS A 23 7.20 9.98 4.96
N ILE A 24 7.73 10.14 3.74
CA ILE A 24 6.91 9.97 2.54
C ILE A 24 6.48 8.51 2.38
N LEU A 25 7.38 7.55 2.61
CA LEU A 25 7.03 6.12 2.58
C LEU A 25 5.92 5.80 3.60
N LYS A 26 6.02 6.36 4.80
CA LYS A 26 5.01 6.19 5.86
C LYS A 26 3.66 6.80 5.47
N TYR A 27 3.62 8.07 5.07
CA TYR A 27 2.36 8.74 4.71
C TYR A 27 1.70 8.10 3.49
N ASN A 28 2.48 7.75 2.47
CA ASN A 28 1.97 7.08 1.28
C ASN A 28 1.43 5.69 1.61
N SER A 29 2.14 4.91 2.44
CA SER A 29 1.65 3.60 2.89
C SER A 29 0.39 3.72 3.75
N MET A 30 0.28 4.75 4.60
CA MET A 30 -0.95 5.01 5.36
C MET A 30 -2.12 5.34 4.42
N PHE A 31 -1.93 6.25 3.48
CA PHE A 31 -2.96 6.63 2.52
C PHE A 31 -3.42 5.44 1.67
N LEU A 32 -2.48 4.75 1.01
CA LEU A 32 -2.77 3.58 0.19
C LEU A 32 -3.39 2.45 1.02
N GLY A 33 -2.86 2.21 2.22
CA GLY A 33 -3.33 1.17 3.11
C GLY A 33 -4.77 1.40 3.57
N THR A 34 -5.09 2.61 4.02
CA THR A 34 -6.45 3.00 4.39
C THR A 34 -7.39 2.86 3.21
N ALA A 35 -7.03 3.43 2.05
CA ALA A 35 -7.89 3.38 0.87
C ALA A 35 -8.18 1.94 0.42
N MET A 36 -7.15 1.10 0.30
CA MET A 36 -7.27 -0.30 -0.10
C MET A 36 -8.13 -1.11 0.86
N PHE A 37 -7.91 -0.94 2.17
CA PHE A 37 -8.71 -1.61 3.18
C PHE A 37 -10.18 -1.16 3.12
N SER A 38 -10.43 0.15 3.00
CA SER A 38 -11.78 0.69 2.86
C SER A 38 -12.49 0.18 1.61
N PHE A 39 -11.84 0.16 0.44
CA PHE A 39 -12.44 -0.36 -0.79
C PHE A 39 -12.72 -1.86 -0.70
N GLY A 40 -11.81 -2.65 -0.13
CA GLY A 40 -12.04 -4.07 0.11
C GLY A 40 -13.22 -4.30 1.07
N PHE A 41 -13.30 -3.52 2.15
CA PHE A 41 -14.37 -3.60 3.13
C PHE A 41 -15.73 -3.16 2.58
N LEU A 42 -15.78 -2.10 1.76
CA LEU A 42 -17.03 -1.63 1.15
C LEU A 42 -17.65 -2.68 0.22
N LYS A 43 -16.86 -3.58 -0.37
CA LYS A 43 -17.36 -4.67 -1.25
C LYS A 43 -18.20 -5.72 -0.52
N PHE A 44 -18.34 -5.67 0.80
CA PHE A 44 -19.31 -6.47 1.55
C PHE A 44 -20.72 -5.85 1.55
N PHE A 45 -20.86 -4.58 1.19
CA PHE A 45 -22.11 -3.82 1.26
C PHE A 45 -22.63 -3.46 -0.13
N GLU A 46 -23.95 -3.29 -0.25
CA GLU A 46 -24.57 -2.75 -1.46
C GLU A 46 -24.40 -1.21 -1.53
N PRO A 47 -24.28 -0.62 -2.73
CA PRO A 47 -24.27 -1.25 -4.06
C PRO A 47 -22.90 -1.76 -4.52
N PHE A 48 -21.84 -1.57 -3.72
CA PHE A 48 -20.45 -1.88 -4.10
C PHE A 48 -20.22 -3.36 -4.42
N ARG A 49 -20.85 -4.25 -3.65
CA ARG A 49 -20.82 -5.70 -3.90
C ARG A 49 -21.35 -6.03 -5.29
N THR A 50 -22.53 -5.51 -5.64
CA THR A 50 -23.15 -5.73 -6.96
C THR A 50 -22.32 -5.13 -8.08
N TRP A 51 -21.86 -3.88 -7.92
CA TRP A 51 -20.99 -3.23 -8.92
C TRP A 51 -19.73 -4.03 -9.19
N PHE A 52 -19.07 -4.52 -8.14
CA PHE A 52 -17.88 -5.33 -8.28
C PHE A 52 -18.15 -6.70 -8.92
N ALA A 53 -19.26 -7.35 -8.56
CA ALA A 53 -19.66 -8.60 -9.19
C ALA A 53 -19.94 -8.45 -10.69
N ILE A 54 -20.58 -7.34 -11.11
CA ILE A 54 -20.82 -7.03 -12.52
C ILE A 54 -19.49 -6.81 -13.24
N GLN A 55 -18.59 -6.02 -12.66
CA GLN A 55 -17.25 -5.78 -13.21
C GLN A 55 -16.48 -7.09 -13.48
N ILE A 56 -16.46 -8.02 -12.52
CA ILE A 56 -15.78 -9.33 -12.68
C ILE A 56 -16.49 -10.19 -13.73
N THR A 57 -17.83 -10.26 -13.70
CA THR A 57 -18.59 -11.11 -14.63
C THR A 57 -18.48 -10.61 -16.06
N LYS A 58 -18.55 -9.29 -16.28
CA LYS A 58 -18.49 -8.67 -17.61
C LYS A 58 -17.09 -8.61 -18.19
N SER A 59 -16.05 -8.62 -17.36
CA SER A 59 -14.65 -8.71 -17.81
C SER A 59 -14.21 -10.14 -18.16
N GLY A 60 -15.10 -11.12 -18.07
CA GLY A 60 -14.81 -12.53 -18.35
C GLY A 60 -13.96 -13.21 -17.27
N LEU A 61 -13.75 -12.58 -16.12
CA LEU A 61 -12.98 -13.16 -15.02
C LEU A 61 -13.79 -14.23 -14.27
N PRO A 62 -13.13 -15.28 -13.76
CA PRO A 62 -13.81 -16.34 -13.02
C PRO A 62 -14.44 -15.78 -11.73
N ARG A 63 -15.59 -16.31 -11.33
CA ARG A 63 -16.30 -15.84 -10.12
C ARG A 63 -15.49 -15.97 -8.83
N PHE A 64 -14.52 -16.89 -8.81
CA PHE A 64 -13.57 -17.03 -7.70
C PHE A 64 -12.66 -15.80 -7.52
N SER A 65 -12.52 -14.96 -8.55
CA SER A 65 -11.81 -13.68 -8.46
C SER A 65 -12.49 -12.69 -7.51
N ILE A 66 -13.79 -12.83 -7.23
CA ILE A 66 -14.50 -11.92 -6.31
C ILE A 66 -13.94 -12.03 -4.87
N PRO A 67 -14.02 -13.19 -4.19
CA PRO A 67 -13.50 -13.31 -2.83
C PRO A 67 -11.99 -13.12 -2.78
N MET A 68 -11.25 -13.55 -3.82
CA MET A 68 -9.81 -13.39 -3.91
C MET A 68 -9.39 -11.92 -3.99
N ALA A 69 -10.09 -11.11 -4.78
CA ALA A 69 -9.83 -9.67 -4.86
C ALA A 69 -10.20 -8.93 -3.56
N ILE A 70 -11.33 -9.27 -2.92
CA ILE A 70 -11.72 -8.67 -1.64
C ILE A 70 -10.66 -8.98 -0.57
N ALA A 71 -10.29 -10.26 -0.43
CA ALA A 71 -9.27 -10.67 0.51
C ALA A 71 -7.91 -10.01 0.20
N GLY A 72 -7.53 -9.99 -1.08
CA GLY A 72 -6.30 -9.34 -1.54
C GLY A 72 -6.25 -7.86 -1.19
N GLU A 73 -7.31 -7.10 -1.48
CA GLU A 73 -7.38 -5.66 -1.16
C GLU A 73 -7.27 -5.38 0.33
N MET A 74 -7.96 -6.18 1.15
CA MET A 74 -7.88 -6.05 2.61
C MET A 74 -6.50 -6.42 3.15
N SER A 75 -5.90 -7.52 2.68
CA SER A 75 -4.57 -7.96 3.10
C SER A 75 -3.49 -6.96 2.68
N ILE A 76 -3.57 -6.41 1.46
CA ILE A 76 -2.69 -5.33 0.99
C ILE A 76 -2.87 -4.09 1.87
N GLY A 77 -4.12 -3.71 2.15
CA GLY A 77 -4.46 -2.57 3.00
C GLY A 77 -3.83 -2.69 4.39
N LEU A 78 -4.02 -3.83 5.04
CA LEU A 78 -3.43 -4.14 6.35
C LEU A 78 -1.90 -4.17 6.30
N GLY A 79 -1.32 -4.78 5.26
CA GLY A 79 0.12 -4.82 5.03
C GLY A 79 0.74 -3.42 4.97
N LEU A 80 0.13 -2.50 4.22
CA LEU A 80 0.60 -1.12 4.12
C LEU A 80 0.30 -0.31 5.40
N LEU A 81 -0.83 -0.54 6.06
CA LEU A 81 -1.16 0.10 7.34
C LEU A 81 -0.24 -0.34 8.48
N SER A 82 0.38 -1.52 8.39
CA SER A 82 1.38 -1.96 9.36
C SER A 82 2.67 -1.11 9.34
N ALA A 83 2.94 -0.41 8.24
CA ALA A 83 4.16 0.39 8.04
C ALA A 83 4.44 1.43 9.16
N PRO A 84 3.50 2.31 9.55
CA PRO A 84 3.70 3.25 10.65
C PRO A 84 3.90 2.60 12.02
N TYR A 85 3.35 1.40 12.25
CA TYR A 85 3.48 0.68 13.52
C TYR A 85 4.82 -0.04 13.61
N LEU A 86 5.19 -0.79 12.57
CA LEU A 86 6.45 -1.52 12.48
C LEU A 86 7.67 -0.59 12.40
N GLY A 87 7.50 0.60 11.83
CA GLY A 87 8.55 1.63 11.80
C GLY A 87 8.81 2.28 13.17
N ARG A 88 7.82 2.29 14.09
CA ARG A 88 7.99 2.80 15.46
C ARG A 88 8.71 1.81 16.39
N CYS A 89 8.60 0.51 16.14
CA CYS A 89 9.26 -0.54 16.94
C CYS A 89 10.75 -0.75 16.61
N GLY A 90 11.44 0.24 16.02
CA GLY A 90 12.89 0.19 15.83
C GLY A 90 13.34 -0.88 14.84
N GLY A 91 12.84 -0.83 13.59
CA GLY A 91 13.43 -1.59 12.48
C GLY A 91 13.20 -3.10 12.57
N SER A 92 11.94 -3.53 12.67
CA SER A 92 11.63 -4.94 12.48
C SER A 92 12.19 -5.43 11.14
N LYS A 93 12.91 -6.56 11.15
CA LYS A 93 13.48 -7.20 9.93
C LYS A 93 12.40 -7.50 8.88
N LEU A 94 11.14 -7.50 9.30
CA LEU A 94 9.94 -7.70 8.51
C LEU A 94 9.38 -6.43 7.85
N TYR A 95 9.72 -5.21 8.32
CA TYR A 95 9.17 -3.96 7.79
C TYR A 95 9.36 -3.83 6.27
N GLY A 96 10.61 -3.94 5.80
CA GLY A 96 10.93 -3.82 4.38
C GLY A 96 10.24 -4.89 3.54
N PRO A 97 10.38 -6.19 3.86
CA PRO A 97 9.70 -7.26 3.13
C PRO A 97 8.17 -7.10 3.07
N ILE A 98 7.51 -6.74 4.18
CA ILE A 98 6.04 -6.58 4.22
C ILE A 98 5.59 -5.42 3.33
N VAL A 99 6.20 -4.23 3.50
CA VAL A 99 5.83 -3.04 2.70
C VAL A 99 6.14 -3.26 1.21
N SER A 100 7.24 -3.94 0.91
CA SER A 100 7.61 -4.34 -0.46
C SER A 100 6.57 -5.28 -1.07
N ALA A 101 6.26 -6.38 -0.37
CA ALA A 101 5.30 -7.38 -0.83
C ALA A 101 3.90 -6.78 -1.00
N ALA A 102 3.45 -5.97 -0.04
CA ALA A 102 2.15 -5.30 -0.12
C ALA A 102 2.10 -4.28 -1.27
N SER A 103 3.19 -3.53 -1.52
CA SER A 103 3.27 -2.60 -2.67
C SER A 103 3.28 -3.34 -4.01
N ALA A 104 3.99 -4.47 -4.10
CA ALA A 104 4.00 -5.30 -5.32
C ALA A 104 2.62 -5.93 -5.58
N ALA A 105 1.98 -6.46 -4.54
CA ALA A 105 0.62 -6.99 -4.62
C ALA A 105 -0.39 -5.89 -4.98
N LEU A 106 -0.22 -4.66 -4.48
CA LEU A 106 -1.03 -3.50 -4.87
C LEU A 106 -0.89 -3.20 -6.37
N ILE A 107 0.32 -3.22 -6.91
CA ILE A 107 0.55 -3.02 -8.36
C ILE A 107 -0.19 -4.09 -9.16
N ALA A 108 -0.09 -5.36 -8.77
CA ALA A 108 -0.79 -6.45 -9.44
C ALA A 108 -2.33 -6.27 -9.35
N ASN A 109 -2.85 -5.90 -8.18
CA ASN A 109 -4.28 -5.66 -7.97
C ASN A 109 -4.79 -4.49 -8.82
N MET A 110 -4.05 -3.38 -8.87
CA MET A 110 -4.38 -2.24 -9.73
C MET A 110 -4.27 -2.59 -11.23
N GLY A 111 -3.37 -3.51 -11.61
CA GLY A 111 -3.29 -4.04 -12.97
C GLY A 111 -4.57 -4.77 -13.36
N GLY A 112 -5.07 -5.65 -12.49
CA GLY A 112 -6.37 -6.30 -12.68
C GLY A 112 -7.52 -5.30 -12.77
N ALA A 113 -7.56 -4.29 -11.89
CA ALA A 113 -8.57 -3.24 -11.94
C ALA A 113 -8.51 -2.43 -13.24
N THR A 114 -7.30 -2.14 -13.74
CA THR A 114 -7.08 -1.44 -15.02
C THR A 114 -7.61 -2.28 -16.18
N TYR A 115 -7.31 -3.59 -16.21
CA TYR A 115 -7.84 -4.51 -17.23
C TYR A 115 -9.37 -4.49 -17.26
N VAL A 116 -10.00 -4.58 -16.08
CA VAL A 116 -11.46 -4.53 -15.96
C VAL A 116 -12.03 -3.20 -16.47
N HIS A 117 -11.39 -2.06 -16.18
CA HIS A 117 -11.85 -0.75 -16.66
C HIS A 117 -11.67 -0.57 -18.18
N LEU A 118 -10.66 -1.19 -18.78
CA LEU A 118 -10.43 -1.14 -20.22
C LEU A 118 -11.30 -2.14 -21.00
N HIS A 119 -11.94 -3.09 -20.31
CA HIS A 119 -12.77 -4.10 -20.96
C HIS A 119 -14.05 -3.46 -21.55
N PRO A 120 -14.34 -3.65 -22.85
CA PRO A 120 -15.40 -2.92 -23.55
C PRO A 120 -16.80 -3.20 -23.00
N ASP A 121 -17.02 -4.40 -22.47
CA ASP A 121 -18.33 -4.84 -21.95
C ASP A 121 -18.62 -4.42 -20.50
N VAL A 122 -17.69 -3.71 -19.83
CA VAL A 122 -17.90 -3.20 -18.47
C VAL A 122 -18.57 -1.82 -18.53
N PRO A 123 -19.81 -1.67 -18.04
CA PRO A 123 -20.53 -0.40 -18.10
C PRO A 123 -19.87 0.66 -17.21
N ALA A 124 -19.89 1.92 -17.63
CA ALA A 124 -19.39 3.03 -16.79
C ALA A 124 -20.25 3.23 -15.51
N ASP A 125 -21.53 2.82 -15.55
CA ASP A 125 -22.47 3.00 -14.44
C ASP A 125 -22.17 2.13 -13.21
N VAL A 126 -21.37 1.07 -13.37
CA VAL A 126 -20.92 0.21 -12.27
C VAL A 126 -19.54 0.62 -11.75
N LEU A 127 -18.97 1.71 -12.26
CA LEU A 127 -17.73 2.28 -11.73
C LEU A 127 -18.07 3.25 -10.60
N PRO A 128 -17.40 3.16 -9.42
CA PRO A 128 -17.72 3.97 -8.25
C PRO A 128 -17.79 5.48 -8.50
N LEU A 129 -17.03 5.98 -9.51
CA LEU A 129 -17.01 7.38 -9.90
C LEU A 129 -17.54 7.64 -11.32
N LYS A 130 -18.07 6.63 -12.03
CA LYS A 130 -18.51 6.72 -13.43
C LYS A 130 -17.46 7.21 -14.43
N ILE A 131 -16.19 7.22 -14.03
CA ILE A 131 -15.04 7.61 -14.86
C ILE A 131 -14.57 6.36 -15.62
N LYS A 132 -14.77 6.35 -16.94
CA LYS A 132 -14.41 5.22 -17.81
C LYS A 132 -12.89 4.93 -17.84
N PRO A 133 -11.99 5.93 -17.89
CA PRO A 133 -10.55 5.66 -17.88
C PRO A 133 -10.04 5.21 -16.49
N PRO A 134 -9.07 4.28 -16.40
CA PRO A 134 -8.52 3.76 -15.15
C PRO A 134 -7.57 4.74 -14.44
N VAL A 135 -7.97 6.00 -14.26
CA VAL A 135 -7.13 7.04 -13.64
C VAL A 135 -6.78 6.68 -12.20
N ILE A 136 -7.75 6.22 -11.41
CA ILE A 136 -7.53 5.85 -10.01
C ILE A 136 -6.61 4.63 -9.89
N PRO A 137 -6.88 3.50 -10.58
CA PRO A 137 -5.96 2.37 -10.58
C PRO A 137 -4.52 2.75 -10.94
N LEU A 138 -4.33 3.56 -11.99
CA LEU A 138 -3.00 4.01 -12.41
C LEU A 138 -2.32 4.92 -11.39
N LEU A 139 -3.07 5.80 -10.73
CA LEU A 139 -2.56 6.65 -9.65
C LEU A 139 -2.06 5.79 -8.48
N PHE A 140 -2.88 4.83 -8.02
CA PHE A 140 -2.55 3.95 -6.90
C PHE A 140 -1.36 3.06 -7.25
N MET A 141 -1.30 2.56 -8.49
CA MET A 141 -0.15 1.81 -9.01
C MET A 141 1.13 2.65 -9.00
N SER A 142 1.06 3.92 -9.41
CA SER A 142 2.21 4.83 -9.41
C SER A 142 2.70 5.11 -7.99
N LEU A 143 1.79 5.36 -7.05
CA LEU A 143 2.13 5.55 -5.63
C LEU A 143 2.74 4.29 -5.01
N ALA A 144 2.24 3.10 -5.36
CA ALA A 144 2.83 1.83 -4.93
C ALA A 144 4.24 1.63 -5.51
N ALA A 145 4.46 2.02 -6.77
CA ALA A 145 5.78 1.98 -7.39
C ALA A 145 6.77 2.93 -6.70
N VAL A 146 6.31 4.11 -6.25
CA VAL A 146 7.11 5.04 -5.44
C VAL A 146 7.54 4.39 -4.12
N ASN A 147 6.65 3.65 -3.44
CA ASN A 147 7.03 2.90 -2.23
C ASN A 147 8.13 1.89 -2.52
N LEU A 148 7.99 1.11 -3.59
CA LEU A 148 8.95 0.08 -3.98
C LEU A 148 10.32 0.70 -4.34
N PHE A 149 10.32 1.80 -5.09
CA PHE A 149 11.52 2.51 -5.50
C PHE A 149 12.29 3.07 -4.31
N ARG A 150 11.58 3.70 -3.35
CA ARG A 150 12.18 4.23 -2.11
C ARG A 150 12.82 3.12 -1.29
N LEU A 151 12.09 2.03 -1.07
CA LEU A 151 12.59 0.91 -0.30
C LEU A 151 13.83 0.24 -0.94
N ARG A 152 13.85 0.12 -2.28
CA ARG A 152 15.03 -0.36 -3.01
C ARG A 152 16.22 0.58 -2.88
N ARG A 153 15.99 1.90 -2.95
CA ARG A 153 17.04 2.92 -2.77
C ARG A 153 17.62 2.87 -1.36
N ASP A 154 16.79 2.71 -0.35
CA ASP A 154 17.25 2.64 1.05
C ASP A 154 18.02 1.35 1.33
N ASN A 155 17.59 0.21 0.78
CA ASN A 155 18.37 -1.04 0.85
C ASN A 155 19.74 -0.90 0.17
N LYS A 156 19.81 -0.25 -0.99
CA LYS A 156 21.10 0.01 -1.69
C LYS A 156 22.02 0.93 -0.90
N ARG A 157 21.48 1.88 -0.13
CA ARG A 157 22.28 2.78 0.73
C ARG A 157 22.85 2.09 1.97
N ARG A 158 22.26 0.97 2.40
CA ARG A 158 22.63 0.22 3.61
C ARG A 158 23.53 -1.00 3.33
N SER A 159 23.79 -1.31 2.06
CA SER A 159 24.69 -2.37 1.60
C SER A 159 26.01 -1.80 1.11
#